data_AF-A0A0X3UZJ0-F1
#
_entry.id   AF-A0A0X3UZJ0-F1
#
_cell.length_a   1.000
_cell.length_b   1.000
_cell.length_c   1.000
_cell.angle_alpha   90.00
_cell.angle_beta   90.00
_cell.angle_gamma   90.00
#
_symmetry.space_group_name_H-M   'P 1'
#
loop_
_entity.id
_entity.type
_entity.pdbx_description
1 polymer ?
#
loop_
_entity_poly.entity_id
_entity_poly.type
_entity_poly.pdbx_seq_one_letter_code
_entity_poly.pdbx_strand_id
1 'polypeptide(L)'
;MINASIGAVPGLIPAFLLLAALLGAAAAAAARARGGPVVLSVLTAAALSGVLVVTLLPGGGGSGQSGACDIGLPGWEFLGSESSRLNVALFVPVSFLAVLLFPRPVAVLAGALLLTGAIELVQAVTELGRACSYDDLKANALGGLLGVLLGTAVQWIRARRRPVTLRDTLWGTGAAAAGGLLLTGLFLLTVEPGDGDAQAQARRAESRPREAWIEAAVTELFGPGAGPGGGNDLKLSDGRWRLTMEVAGGGSAVALWPERRLERFTMKPVGPATEAGEPLSPDRARAVADRFVRKWCPGVAEGAEATLVPLQGDGTGKPGDGGNGRKGGGYRLTYRQKGPVAAGSPARLEVTVSPAGRVVELMTPGAGDETGHGPGSEGGSGQSARPTAVGSRAVVAAPR
;
A
#
# COMPACT_ATOMS: atom_id res chain seq x y z
N MET A 1 -3.49 -0.94 -20.94
CA MET A 1 -3.38 0.18 -19.98
C MET A 1 -4.45 0.12 -18.88
N ILE A 2 -5.74 -0.08 -19.20
CA ILE A 2 -6.81 -0.18 -18.17
C ILE A 2 -6.55 -1.29 -17.12
N ASN A 3 -6.07 -2.48 -17.53
CA ASN A 3 -5.72 -3.56 -16.58
C ASN A 3 -4.54 -3.21 -15.65
N ALA A 4 -3.61 -2.35 -16.08
CA ALA A 4 -2.50 -1.90 -15.25
C ALA A 4 -2.97 -0.88 -14.20
N SER A 5 -3.90 0.01 -14.58
CA SER A 5 -4.51 0.98 -13.66
C SER A 5 -5.45 0.33 -12.64
N ILE A 6 -6.21 -0.71 -13.03
CA ILE A 6 -7.07 -1.46 -12.09
C ILE A 6 -6.22 -2.30 -11.12
N GLY A 7 -5.06 -2.81 -11.55
CA GLY A 7 -4.12 -3.52 -10.67
C GLY A 7 -3.37 -2.63 -9.70
N ALA A 8 -3.17 -1.34 -10.01
CA ALA A 8 -2.36 -0.42 -9.21
C ALA A 8 -3.08 0.16 -7.97
N VAL A 9 -4.43 0.12 -7.93
CA VAL A 9 -5.22 0.62 -6.80
C VAL A 9 -6.27 -0.43 -6.42
N PRO A 10 -5.89 -1.44 -5.61
CA PRO A 10 -6.83 -2.46 -5.15
C PRO A 10 -7.96 -1.78 -4.37
N GLY A 11 -9.17 -1.79 -4.95
CA GLY A 11 -10.34 -1.19 -4.32
C GLY A 11 -11.00 -0.05 -5.10
N LEU A 12 -10.43 0.41 -6.22
CA LEU A 12 -11.01 1.52 -6.99
C LEU A 12 -12.46 1.26 -7.42
N ILE A 13 -12.73 0.11 -8.02
CA ILE A 13 -14.07 -0.27 -8.47
C ILE A 13 -15.04 -0.40 -7.28
N PRO A 14 -14.77 -1.19 -6.22
CA PRO A 14 -15.70 -1.31 -5.12
C PRO A 14 -15.90 0.01 -4.36
N ALA A 15 -14.87 0.84 -4.19
CA ALA A 15 -15.00 2.15 -3.57
C ALA A 15 -15.90 3.08 -4.41
N PHE A 16 -15.72 3.10 -5.73
CA PHE A 16 -16.58 3.84 -6.64
C PHE A 16 -18.03 3.38 -6.54
N LEU A 17 -18.29 2.07 -6.61
CA LEU A 17 -19.64 1.52 -6.54
C LEU A 17 -20.32 1.85 -5.20
N LEU A 18 -19.59 1.70 -4.09
CA LEU A 18 -20.10 2.03 -2.76
C LEU A 18 -20.43 3.51 -2.64
N LEU A 19 -19.50 4.40 -3.00
CA LEU A 19 -19.71 5.84 -2.90
C LEU A 19 -20.83 6.32 -3.84
N ALA A 20 -20.87 5.80 -5.07
CA ALA A 20 -21.92 6.11 -6.03
C ALA A 20 -23.30 5.63 -5.55
N ALA A 21 -23.39 4.46 -4.90
CA ALA A 21 -24.63 3.99 -4.31
C ALA A 21 -25.10 4.89 -3.16
N LEU A 22 -24.19 5.27 -2.25
CA LEU A 22 -24.51 6.12 -1.10
C LEU A 22 -24.92 7.53 -1.53
N LEU A 23 -24.08 8.22 -2.32
CA LEU A 23 -24.36 9.56 -2.80
C LEU A 23 -25.55 9.58 -3.77
N GLY A 24 -25.67 8.57 -4.63
CA GLY A 24 -26.79 8.41 -5.55
C GLY A 24 -28.12 8.22 -4.83
N ALA A 25 -28.17 7.37 -3.80
CA ALA A 25 -29.38 7.18 -2.99
C ALA A 25 -29.78 8.45 -2.24
N ALA A 26 -28.82 9.15 -1.63
CA ALA A 26 -29.06 10.42 -0.96
C ALA A 26 -29.56 11.49 -1.94
N ALA A 27 -28.92 11.61 -3.10
CA ALA A 27 -29.32 12.55 -4.16
C ALA A 27 -30.71 12.21 -4.72
N ALA A 28 -31.04 10.93 -4.91
CA ALA A 28 -32.35 10.48 -5.34
C ALA A 28 -33.44 10.79 -4.31
N ALA A 29 -33.18 10.55 -3.03
CA ALA A 29 -34.11 10.86 -1.94
C ALA A 29 -34.36 12.37 -1.85
N ALA A 30 -33.30 13.18 -1.88
CA ALA A 30 -33.41 14.63 -1.86
C ALA A 30 -34.14 15.18 -3.09
N ALA A 31 -33.87 14.62 -4.28
CA ALA A 31 -34.57 14.98 -5.50
C ALA A 31 -36.07 14.65 -5.42
N ARG A 32 -36.43 13.45 -4.95
CA ARG A 32 -37.84 13.06 -4.75
C ARG A 32 -38.56 13.95 -3.75
N ALA A 33 -37.92 14.23 -2.61
CA ALA A 33 -38.50 15.09 -1.56
C ALA A 33 -38.75 16.54 -2.04
N ARG A 34 -37.97 17.02 -3.01
CA ARG A 34 -38.08 18.38 -3.58
C ARG A 34 -38.79 18.43 -4.93
N GLY A 35 -39.31 17.30 -5.45
CA GLY A 35 -39.94 17.22 -6.77
C GLY A 35 -38.97 17.46 -7.95
N GLY A 36 -37.67 17.21 -7.77
CA GLY A 36 -36.62 17.42 -8.78
C GLY A 36 -36.30 16.19 -9.65
N PRO A 37 -35.39 16.34 -10.63
CA PRO A 37 -35.04 15.29 -11.58
C PRO A 37 -34.12 14.22 -10.93
N VAL A 38 -34.70 13.08 -10.57
CA VAL A 38 -33.99 11.97 -9.90
C VAL A 38 -32.83 11.45 -10.73
N VAL A 39 -33.05 11.16 -12.02
CA VAL A 39 -32.02 10.58 -12.90
C VAL A 39 -30.79 11.49 -12.99
N LEU A 40 -31.00 12.78 -13.21
CA LEU A 40 -29.92 13.74 -13.31
C LEU A 40 -29.15 13.92 -11.98
N SER A 41 -29.88 13.87 -10.87
CA SER A 41 -29.29 13.92 -9.53
C SER A 41 -28.39 12.70 -9.26
N VAL A 42 -28.85 11.50 -9.63
CA VAL A 42 -28.06 10.26 -9.50
C VAL A 42 -26.84 10.27 -10.42
N LEU A 43 -26.98 10.71 -11.67
CA LEU A 43 -25.86 10.80 -12.61
C LEU A 43 -24.79 11.80 -12.14
N THR A 44 -25.22 12.96 -11.61
CA THR A 44 -24.31 13.96 -11.05
C THR A 44 -23.57 13.40 -9.84
N ALA A 45 -24.29 12.69 -8.94
CA ALA A 45 -23.68 12.04 -7.78
C ALA A 45 -22.70 10.93 -8.17
N ALA A 46 -23.02 10.13 -9.19
CA ALA A 46 -22.13 9.10 -9.71
C ALA A 46 -20.86 9.71 -10.33
N ALA A 47 -20.99 10.77 -11.13
CA ALA A 47 -19.83 11.48 -11.70
C ALA A 47 -18.93 12.07 -10.61
N LEU A 48 -19.52 12.72 -9.59
CA LEU A 48 -18.80 13.23 -8.42
C LEU A 48 -18.11 12.11 -7.65
N SER A 49 -18.75 10.95 -7.49
CA SER A 49 -18.15 9.78 -6.85
C SER A 49 -16.91 9.30 -7.61
N GLY A 50 -16.96 9.32 -8.95
CA GLY A 50 -15.81 9.03 -9.79
C GLY A 50 -14.64 9.99 -9.55
N VAL A 51 -14.92 11.29 -9.49
CA VAL A 51 -13.92 12.32 -9.14
C VAL A 51 -13.28 12.02 -7.79
N LEU A 52 -14.10 11.89 -6.74
CA LEU A 52 -13.60 11.70 -5.37
C LEU A 52 -12.81 10.41 -5.21
N VAL A 53 -13.25 9.30 -5.81
CA VAL A 53 -12.54 8.02 -5.70
C VAL A 53 -11.23 8.05 -6.46
N VAL A 54 -11.20 8.56 -7.70
CA VAL A 54 -9.96 8.59 -8.49
C VAL A 54 -8.92 9.52 -7.87
N THR A 55 -9.35 10.59 -7.21
CA THR A 55 -8.45 11.61 -6.64
C THR A 55 -8.05 11.33 -5.19
N LEU A 56 -8.95 10.77 -4.36
CA LEU A 56 -8.72 10.62 -2.92
C LEU A 56 -8.52 9.17 -2.46
N LEU A 57 -8.70 8.16 -3.33
CA LEU A 57 -8.42 6.79 -2.94
C LEU A 57 -6.90 6.59 -2.84
N PRO A 58 -6.38 6.08 -1.70
CA PRO A 58 -4.96 5.84 -1.53
C PRO A 58 -4.40 4.93 -2.63
N GLY A 59 -3.33 5.36 -3.29
CA GLY A 59 -2.61 4.59 -4.29
C GLY A 59 -1.28 4.06 -3.75
N GLY A 60 -0.80 2.91 -4.25
CA GLY A 60 0.49 2.34 -3.85
C GLY A 60 1.72 2.94 -4.56
N GLY A 61 1.54 3.91 -5.46
CA GLY A 61 2.56 4.35 -6.42
C GLY A 61 3.29 5.66 -6.09
N GLY A 62 2.84 6.43 -5.10
CA GLY A 62 3.45 7.72 -4.77
C GLY A 62 4.06 7.75 -3.38
N SER A 63 5.25 8.34 -3.28
CA SER A 63 5.90 8.73 -2.02
C SER A 63 5.43 10.12 -1.58
N GLY A 64 4.12 10.39 -1.68
CA GLY A 64 3.53 11.69 -1.38
C GLY A 64 3.92 12.13 0.02
N GLN A 65 4.74 13.18 0.11
CA GLN A 65 5.14 13.77 1.38
C GLN A 65 3.99 14.63 1.86
N SER A 66 3.52 14.37 3.09
CA SER A 66 2.64 15.29 3.79
C SER A 66 3.30 16.67 3.86
N GLY A 67 2.61 17.70 3.39
CA GLY A 67 2.98 19.10 3.55
C GLY A 67 3.70 19.76 2.38
N ALA A 68 3.84 19.12 1.22
CA ALA A 68 4.44 19.74 0.03
C ALA A 68 3.54 19.65 -1.22
N CYS A 69 3.59 20.66 -2.08
CA CYS A 69 2.87 20.66 -3.37
C CYS A 69 3.75 21.13 -4.52
N ASP A 70 3.72 20.39 -5.63
CA ASP A 70 4.54 20.64 -6.82
C ASP A 70 3.95 21.77 -7.68
N ILE A 71 4.75 22.80 -7.92
CA ILE A 71 4.40 24.01 -8.69
C ILE A 71 4.01 23.68 -10.15
N GLY A 72 4.46 22.53 -10.67
CA GLY A 72 4.10 22.04 -11.99
C GLY A 72 4.69 22.84 -13.14
N LEU A 73 4.31 22.48 -14.37
CA LEU A 73 4.87 23.05 -15.59
C LEU A 73 4.32 24.46 -15.89
N PRO A 74 5.12 25.32 -16.55
CA PRO A 74 4.68 26.65 -16.95
C PRO A 74 3.60 26.58 -18.05
N GLY A 75 2.64 27.50 -17.99
CA GLY A 75 1.64 27.70 -19.05
C GLY A 75 0.73 26.48 -19.28
N TRP A 76 0.72 25.98 -20.51
CA TRP A 76 -0.16 24.88 -20.96
C TRP A 76 0.57 23.55 -21.17
N GLU A 77 1.87 23.48 -20.85
CA GLU A 77 2.70 22.29 -21.04
C GLU A 77 2.21 21.08 -20.23
N PHE A 78 1.52 21.35 -19.12
CA PHE A 78 0.88 20.33 -18.28
C PHE A 78 -0.08 19.41 -19.05
N LEU A 79 -0.67 19.88 -20.16
CA LEU A 79 -1.57 19.07 -21.00
C LEU A 79 -0.84 17.97 -21.79
N GLY A 80 0.50 18.00 -21.86
CA GLY A 80 1.29 16.91 -22.41
C GLY A 80 1.19 15.64 -21.54
N SER A 81 0.95 15.79 -20.23
CA SER A 81 0.78 14.68 -19.31
C SER A 81 -0.54 13.92 -19.57
N GLU A 82 -0.46 12.59 -19.54
CA GLU A 82 -1.66 11.74 -19.57
C GLU A 82 -2.55 11.95 -18.33
N SER A 83 -1.93 12.11 -17.15
CA SER A 83 -2.65 12.36 -15.89
C SER A 83 -3.50 13.63 -15.99
N SER A 84 -2.90 14.73 -16.44
CA SER A 84 -3.59 16.01 -16.62
C SER A 84 -4.78 15.91 -17.58
N ARG A 85 -4.63 15.17 -18.69
CA ARG A 85 -5.73 14.98 -19.65
C ARG A 85 -6.88 14.17 -19.07
N LEU A 86 -6.58 13.16 -18.26
CA LEU A 86 -7.58 12.37 -17.55
C LEU A 86 -8.32 13.21 -16.50
N ASN A 87 -7.61 14.08 -15.77
CA ASN A 87 -8.19 15.02 -14.82
C ASN A 87 -9.17 16.00 -15.49
N VAL A 88 -8.80 16.57 -16.65
CA VAL A 88 -9.72 17.35 -17.49
C VAL A 88 -10.96 16.52 -17.85
N ALA A 89 -10.76 15.31 -18.37
CA ALA A 89 -11.84 14.43 -18.81
C ALA A 89 -12.79 14.02 -17.66
N LEU A 90 -12.28 13.93 -16.43
CA LEU A 90 -13.04 13.59 -15.23
C LEU A 90 -13.93 14.73 -14.75
N PHE A 91 -13.44 15.98 -14.83
CA PHE A 91 -14.17 17.16 -14.35
C PHE A 91 -15.22 17.71 -15.34
N VAL A 92 -15.07 17.45 -16.65
CA VAL A 92 -16.06 17.83 -17.67
C VAL A 92 -17.46 17.27 -17.39
N PRO A 93 -17.67 15.94 -17.24
CA PRO A 93 -19.01 15.37 -17.10
C PRO A 93 -19.68 15.79 -15.78
N VAL A 94 -18.95 15.84 -14.67
CA VAL A 94 -19.52 16.26 -13.38
C VAL A 94 -20.01 17.71 -13.43
N SER A 95 -19.23 18.62 -14.02
CA SER A 95 -19.58 20.04 -14.09
C SER A 95 -20.69 20.30 -15.10
N PHE A 96 -20.68 19.56 -16.21
CA PHE A 96 -21.77 19.56 -17.19
C PHE A 96 -23.10 19.14 -16.56
N LEU A 97 -23.13 17.99 -15.89
CA LEU A 97 -24.33 17.47 -15.23
C LEU A 97 -24.78 18.39 -14.09
N ALA A 98 -23.84 18.95 -13.32
CA ALA A 98 -24.14 19.90 -12.26
C ALA A 98 -24.79 21.18 -12.79
N VAL A 99 -24.37 21.71 -13.94
CA VAL A 99 -25.05 22.86 -14.57
C VAL A 99 -26.45 22.49 -15.03
N LEU A 100 -26.66 21.31 -15.62
CA LEU A 100 -28.00 20.87 -16.01
C LEU A 100 -28.92 20.67 -14.79
N LEU A 101 -28.37 20.23 -13.66
CA LEU A 101 -29.10 20.01 -12.41
C LEU A 101 -29.40 21.33 -11.68
N PHE A 102 -28.41 22.21 -11.65
CA PHE A 102 -28.44 23.51 -10.99
C PHE A 102 -28.21 24.58 -12.06
N PRO A 103 -29.28 25.29 -12.52
CA PRO A 103 -29.19 26.30 -13.57
C PRO A 103 -28.52 27.59 -13.08
N ARG A 104 -27.26 27.46 -12.65
CA ARG A 104 -26.43 28.42 -11.91
C ARG A 104 -24.96 28.23 -12.29
N PRO A 105 -24.58 28.55 -13.54
CA PRO A 105 -23.26 28.23 -14.08
C PRO A 105 -22.11 28.87 -13.28
N VAL A 106 -22.29 30.06 -12.72
CA VAL A 106 -21.23 30.73 -11.94
C VAL A 106 -21.03 30.01 -10.61
N ALA A 107 -22.11 29.64 -9.91
CA ALA A 107 -22.02 28.87 -8.68
C ALA A 107 -21.42 27.48 -8.91
N VAL A 108 -21.74 26.81 -10.04
CA VAL A 108 -21.15 25.51 -10.37
C VAL A 108 -19.66 25.64 -10.67
N LEU A 109 -19.23 26.67 -11.41
CA LEU A 109 -17.81 26.92 -11.65
C LEU A 109 -17.07 27.19 -10.33
N ALA A 110 -17.64 28.01 -9.45
CA ALA A 110 -17.09 28.23 -8.12
C ALA A 110 -16.95 26.91 -7.35
N GLY A 111 -17.99 26.07 -7.35
CA GLY A 111 -17.95 24.75 -6.73
C GLY A 111 -16.87 23.83 -7.31
N ALA A 112 -16.67 23.83 -8.63
CA ALA A 112 -15.62 23.04 -9.27
C ALA A 112 -14.21 23.52 -8.88
N LEU A 113 -13.99 24.84 -8.83
CA LEU A 113 -12.73 25.45 -8.41
C LEU A 113 -12.41 25.18 -6.93
N LEU A 114 -13.43 25.27 -6.07
CA LEU A 114 -13.27 24.94 -4.65
C LEU A 114 -13.04 23.45 -4.43
N LEU A 115 -13.72 22.58 -5.19
CA LEU A 115 -13.54 21.15 -5.12
C LEU A 115 -12.12 20.74 -5.53
N THR A 116 -11.58 21.28 -6.63
CA THR A 116 -10.19 20.99 -7.03
C THR A 116 -9.20 21.45 -5.98
N GLY A 117 -9.33 22.68 -5.46
CA GLY A 117 -8.45 23.16 -4.40
C GLY A 117 -8.54 22.35 -3.10
N ALA A 118 -9.75 21.89 -2.74
CA ALA A 118 -9.94 21.03 -1.58
C ALA A 118 -9.32 19.63 -1.79
N ILE A 119 -9.42 19.06 -2.98
CA ILE A 119 -8.80 17.76 -3.31
C ILE A 119 -7.28 17.85 -3.19
N GLU A 120 -6.67 18.87 -3.81
CA GLU A 120 -5.21 19.09 -3.75
C GLU A 120 -4.76 19.36 -2.31
N LEU A 121 -5.53 20.13 -1.53
CA LEU A 121 -5.22 20.37 -0.12
C LEU A 121 -5.25 19.07 0.69
N VAL A 122 -6.28 18.23 0.48
CA VAL A 122 -6.35 16.91 1.12
C VAL A 122 -5.14 16.07 0.72
N GLN A 123 -4.81 15.99 -0.57
CA GLN A 123 -3.63 15.26 -1.05
C GLN A 123 -2.32 15.83 -0.52
N ALA A 124 -2.24 17.14 -0.26
CA ALA A 124 -1.07 17.76 0.36
C ALA A 124 -0.94 17.38 1.84
N VAL A 125 -2.04 17.33 2.59
CA VAL A 125 -1.99 17.08 4.05
C VAL A 125 -2.15 15.61 4.44
N THR A 126 -2.37 14.72 3.47
CA THR A 126 -2.57 13.27 3.72
C THR A 126 -1.68 12.41 2.83
N GLU A 127 -1.11 11.33 3.38
CA GLU A 127 -0.25 10.41 2.66
C GLU A 127 -1.06 9.40 1.83
N LEU A 128 -1.82 9.89 0.85
CA LEU A 128 -2.66 9.05 -0.01
C LEU A 128 -1.87 8.36 -1.15
N GLY A 129 -0.54 8.43 -1.11
CA GLY A 129 0.31 7.95 -2.19
C GLY A 129 0.08 8.68 -3.53
N ARG A 130 -0.45 9.90 -3.47
CA ARG A 130 -0.50 10.88 -4.56
C ARG A 130 0.08 12.19 -4.01
N ALA A 131 0.95 12.84 -4.78
CA ALA A 131 1.49 14.14 -4.41
C ALA A 131 0.58 15.23 -4.94
N CYS A 132 0.36 16.28 -4.13
CA CYS A 132 -0.29 17.51 -4.58
C CYS A 132 0.48 18.11 -5.76
N SER A 133 -0.23 18.52 -6.81
CA SER A 133 0.35 19.19 -7.96
C SER A 133 -0.54 20.32 -8.47
N TYR A 134 0.05 21.50 -8.65
CA TYR A 134 -0.62 22.63 -9.28
C TYR A 134 -1.04 22.33 -10.73
N ASP A 135 -0.42 21.36 -11.41
CA ASP A 135 -0.84 20.92 -12.74
C ASP A 135 -2.16 20.15 -12.71
N ASP A 136 -2.39 19.34 -11.68
CA ASP A 136 -3.66 18.66 -11.45
C ASP A 136 -4.76 19.69 -11.13
N LEU A 137 -4.43 20.74 -10.34
CA LEU A 137 -5.33 21.86 -10.09
C LEU A 137 -5.75 22.58 -11.39
N LYS A 138 -4.79 22.90 -12.26
CA LYS A 138 -5.03 23.54 -13.58
C LYS A 138 -5.90 22.65 -14.47
N ALA A 139 -5.60 21.36 -14.53
CA ALA A 139 -6.33 20.38 -15.34
C ALA A 139 -7.79 20.23 -14.90
N ASN A 140 -8.03 20.05 -13.59
CA ASN A 140 -9.36 19.95 -13.02
C ASN A 140 -10.17 21.25 -13.25
N ALA A 141 -9.55 22.41 -13.05
CA ALA A 141 -10.18 23.71 -13.30
C ALA A 141 -10.57 23.88 -14.77
N LEU A 142 -9.71 23.47 -15.71
CA LEU A 142 -10.01 23.48 -17.14
C LEU A 142 -11.18 22.56 -17.47
N GLY A 143 -11.17 21.32 -16.96
CA GLY A 143 -12.28 20.38 -17.14
C GLY A 143 -13.60 20.93 -16.58
N GLY A 144 -13.54 21.56 -15.41
CA GLY A 144 -14.69 22.21 -14.78
C GLY A 144 -15.26 23.34 -15.63
N LEU A 145 -14.39 24.22 -16.14
CA LEU A 145 -14.78 25.31 -17.03
C LEU A 145 -15.43 24.78 -18.31
N LEU A 146 -14.82 23.79 -18.98
CA LEU A 146 -15.35 23.19 -20.20
C LEU A 146 -16.73 22.54 -19.95
N GLY A 147 -16.88 21.79 -18.85
CA GLY A 147 -18.16 21.20 -18.46
C GLY A 147 -19.24 22.24 -18.21
N VAL A 148 -18.91 23.34 -17.50
CA VAL A 148 -19.84 24.46 -17.27
C VAL A 148 -20.26 25.11 -18.58
N LEU A 149 -19.32 25.39 -19.48
CA LEU A 149 -19.60 25.99 -20.79
C LEU A 149 -20.55 25.11 -21.62
N LEU A 150 -20.30 23.80 -21.68
CA LEU A 150 -21.16 22.84 -22.37
C LEU A 150 -22.56 22.79 -21.76
N GLY A 151 -22.68 22.74 -20.43
CA GLY A 151 -23.97 22.70 -19.75
C GLY A 151 -24.77 23.98 -19.95
N THR A 152 -24.07 25.12 -19.95
CA THR A 152 -24.62 26.45 -20.21
C THR A 152 -25.15 26.55 -21.64
N ALA A 153 -24.37 26.08 -22.62
CA ALA A 153 -24.79 26.06 -24.03
C ALA A 153 -26.05 25.22 -24.22
N VAL A 154 -26.12 24.01 -23.63
CA VAL A 154 -27.30 23.15 -23.70
C VAL A 154 -28.52 23.83 -23.08
N GLN A 155 -28.37 24.48 -21.91
CA GLN A 155 -29.48 25.20 -21.29
C GLN A 155 -29.95 26.39 -22.11
N TRP A 156 -29.01 27.16 -22.66
CA TRP A 156 -29.33 28.29 -23.51
C TRP A 156 -30.12 27.85 -24.76
N ILE A 157 -29.70 26.76 -25.41
CA ILE A 157 -30.38 26.21 -26.58
C ILE A 157 -31.79 25.70 -26.22
N ARG A 158 -31.94 24.97 -25.09
CA ARG A 158 -33.22 24.35 -24.70
C ARG A 158 -34.24 25.35 -24.16
N ALA A 159 -33.79 26.29 -23.32
CA ALA A 159 -34.69 27.21 -22.61
C ALA A 159 -34.81 28.58 -23.29
N ARG A 160 -33.87 28.95 -24.18
CA ARG A 160 -33.72 30.29 -24.76
C ARG A 160 -33.71 31.43 -23.72
N ARG A 161 -33.38 31.12 -22.47
CA ARG A 161 -33.24 32.08 -21.37
C ARG A 161 -31.77 32.44 -21.17
N ARG A 162 -31.52 33.61 -20.59
CA ARG A 162 -30.18 33.98 -20.14
C ARG A 162 -29.75 32.99 -19.05
N PRO A 163 -28.70 32.19 -19.27
CA PRO A 163 -28.32 31.15 -18.31
C PRO A 163 -27.61 31.74 -17.08
N VAL A 164 -27.06 32.96 -17.20
CA VAL A 164 -26.42 33.69 -16.12
C VAL A 164 -27.39 34.73 -15.57
N THR A 165 -27.61 34.73 -14.26
CA THR A 165 -28.43 35.71 -13.56
C THR A 165 -27.57 36.51 -12.58
N LEU A 166 -27.96 37.77 -12.29
CA LEU A 166 -27.22 38.60 -11.31
C LEU A 166 -27.08 37.89 -9.96
N ARG A 167 -28.13 37.20 -9.51
CA ARG A 167 -28.12 36.44 -8.26
C ARG A 167 -27.10 35.29 -8.30
N ASP A 168 -27.06 34.54 -9.39
CA ASP A 168 -26.04 33.49 -9.59
C ASP A 168 -24.63 34.08 -9.61
N THR A 169 -24.42 35.19 -10.33
CA THR A 169 -23.14 35.87 -10.35
C THR A 169 -22.71 36.31 -8.94
N LEU A 170 -23.56 37.02 -8.20
CA LEU A 170 -23.24 37.51 -6.86
C LEU A 170 -22.93 36.39 -5.87
N TRP A 171 -23.77 35.34 -5.82
CA TRP A 171 -23.54 34.24 -4.89
C TRP A 171 -22.36 33.36 -5.33
N GLY A 172 -22.21 33.11 -6.63
CA GLY A 172 -21.12 32.32 -7.17
C GLY A 172 -19.76 33.00 -6.99
N THR A 173 -19.65 34.30 -7.30
CA THR A 173 -18.39 35.04 -7.08
C THR A 173 -18.11 35.22 -5.60
N GLY A 174 -19.13 35.48 -4.77
CA GLY A 174 -18.97 35.54 -3.31
C GLY A 174 -18.45 34.23 -2.73
N ALA A 175 -19.02 33.10 -3.15
CA ALA A 175 -18.55 31.77 -2.73
C ALA A 175 -17.12 31.49 -3.23
N ALA A 176 -16.81 31.81 -4.47
CA ALA A 176 -15.46 31.65 -5.03
C ALA A 176 -14.43 32.50 -4.28
N ALA A 177 -14.75 33.76 -3.97
CA ALA A 177 -13.86 34.65 -3.24
C ALA A 177 -13.64 34.17 -1.80
N ALA A 178 -14.71 33.91 -1.05
CA ALA A 178 -14.61 33.48 0.34
C ALA A 178 -13.94 32.11 0.47
N GLY A 179 -14.37 31.14 -0.32
CA GLY A 179 -13.78 29.79 -0.32
C GLY A 179 -12.36 29.78 -0.87
N GLY A 180 -12.06 30.60 -1.89
CA GLY A 180 -10.73 30.76 -2.45
C GLY A 180 -9.76 31.35 -1.42
N LEU A 181 -10.16 32.41 -0.72
CA LEU A 181 -9.36 32.99 0.38
C LEU A 181 -9.11 31.98 1.50
N LEU A 182 -10.13 31.20 1.88
CA LEU A 182 -9.98 30.15 2.89
C LEU A 182 -8.99 29.08 2.42
N LEU A 183 -9.14 28.55 1.21
CA LEU A 183 -8.25 27.53 0.67
C LEU A 183 -6.83 28.07 0.54
N THR A 184 -6.64 29.27 -0.02
CA THR A 184 -5.32 29.90 -0.10
C THR A 184 -4.70 30.08 1.28
N GLY A 185 -5.45 30.54 2.27
CA GLY A 185 -4.98 30.64 3.65
C GLY A 185 -4.55 29.28 4.22
N LEU A 186 -5.33 28.23 3.99
CA LEU A 186 -4.98 26.87 4.40
C LEU A 186 -3.71 26.38 3.70
N PHE A 187 -3.60 26.53 2.38
CA PHE A 187 -2.39 26.17 1.63
C PHE A 187 -1.15 26.88 2.19
N LEU A 188 -1.23 28.19 2.44
CA LEU A 188 -0.12 28.96 3.00
C LEU A 188 0.27 28.51 4.42
N LEU A 189 -0.67 27.95 5.19
CA LEU A 189 -0.43 27.50 6.56
C LEU A 189 0.02 26.04 6.67
N THR A 190 -0.36 25.19 5.72
CA THR A 190 -0.16 23.73 5.81
C THR A 190 0.70 23.14 4.71
N VAL A 191 1.05 23.91 3.68
CA VAL A 191 1.73 23.40 2.49
C VAL A 191 2.94 24.27 2.15
N GLU A 192 4.11 23.65 2.11
CA GLU A 192 5.33 24.26 1.59
C GLU A 192 5.37 24.09 0.05
N PRO A 193 5.54 25.19 -0.71
CA PRO A 193 5.72 25.10 -2.15
C PRO A 193 7.05 24.40 -2.45
N GLY A 194 6.99 23.31 -3.22
CA GLY A 194 8.14 22.51 -3.60
C GLY A 194 8.32 22.47 -5.11
N ASP A 195 9.57 22.44 -5.56
CA ASP A 195 9.89 22.00 -6.92
C ASP A 195 9.79 20.47 -6.94
N GLY A 196 8.73 19.94 -7.53
CA GLY A 196 8.42 18.51 -7.52
C GLY A 196 9.50 17.68 -8.18
N ASP A 197 10.21 18.22 -9.17
CA ASP A 197 11.31 17.52 -9.86
C ASP A 197 12.55 17.47 -8.98
N ALA A 198 12.93 18.57 -8.33
CA ALA A 198 14.04 18.59 -7.40
C ALA A 198 13.81 17.65 -6.21
N GLN A 199 12.59 17.64 -5.66
CA GLN A 199 12.22 16.74 -4.56
C GLN A 199 12.14 15.27 -5.03
N ALA A 200 11.60 15.00 -6.22
CA ALA A 200 11.56 13.64 -6.77
C ALA A 200 12.98 13.13 -7.07
N GLN A 201 13.89 13.99 -7.53
CA GLN A 201 15.31 13.64 -7.71
C GLN A 201 16.01 13.39 -6.38
N ALA A 202 15.78 14.22 -5.36
CA ALA A 202 16.31 14.01 -4.01
C ALA A 202 15.82 12.68 -3.41
N ARG A 203 14.53 12.35 -3.56
CA ARG A 203 13.95 11.07 -3.14
C ARG A 203 14.57 9.89 -3.88
N ARG A 204 14.72 9.98 -5.20
CA ARG A 204 15.42 8.94 -5.98
C ARG A 204 16.87 8.80 -5.51
N ALA A 205 17.56 9.90 -5.20
CA ALA A 205 18.91 9.86 -4.67
C ALA A 205 18.99 9.17 -3.29
N GLU A 206 18.00 9.38 -2.43
CA GLU A 206 17.90 8.75 -1.10
C GLU A 206 17.53 7.25 -1.18
N SER A 207 16.61 6.87 -2.06
CA SER A 207 16.16 5.46 -2.21
C SER A 207 17.12 4.60 -3.01
N ARG A 208 17.85 5.15 -3.99
CA ARG A 208 18.79 4.41 -4.85
C ARG A 208 19.77 3.51 -4.09
N PRO A 209 20.44 3.97 -3.01
CA PRO A 209 21.33 3.11 -2.24
C PRO A 209 20.65 1.88 -1.62
N ARG A 210 19.38 2.00 -1.19
CA ARG A 210 18.59 0.88 -0.65
C ARG A 210 18.24 -0.12 -1.74
N GLU A 211 17.63 0.38 -2.82
CA GLU A 211 17.17 -0.43 -3.94
C GLU A 211 18.34 -1.21 -4.56
N ALA A 212 19.45 -0.51 -4.84
CA ALA A 212 20.65 -1.13 -5.39
C ALA A 212 21.24 -2.19 -4.44
N TRP A 213 21.18 -1.96 -3.13
CA TRP A 213 21.70 -2.93 -2.16
C TRP A 213 20.82 -4.18 -2.06
N ILE A 214 19.49 -4.04 -1.97
CA ILE A 214 18.59 -5.20 -1.84
C ILE A 214 18.56 -6.03 -3.13
N GLU A 215 18.65 -5.39 -4.30
CA GLU A 215 18.77 -6.05 -5.60
C GLU A 215 20.09 -6.84 -5.71
N ALA A 216 21.22 -6.22 -5.33
CA ALA A 216 22.49 -6.91 -5.26
C ALA A 216 22.46 -8.08 -4.25
N ALA A 217 21.78 -7.89 -3.11
CA ALA A 217 21.66 -8.93 -2.10
C ALA A 217 20.84 -10.13 -2.59
N VAL A 218 19.71 -9.92 -3.26
CA VAL A 218 18.91 -11.01 -3.84
C VAL A 218 19.65 -11.71 -4.98
N THR A 219 20.35 -10.96 -5.83
CA THR A 219 21.18 -11.54 -6.89
C THR A 219 22.24 -12.47 -6.32
N GLU A 220 22.86 -12.07 -5.21
CA GLU A 220 23.84 -12.91 -4.52
C GLU A 220 23.22 -14.12 -3.82
N LEU A 221 22.08 -13.95 -3.15
CA LEU A 221 21.42 -15.01 -2.38
C LEU A 221 20.79 -16.08 -3.27
N PHE A 222 20.14 -15.68 -4.37
CA PHE A 222 19.33 -16.55 -5.22
C PHE A 222 20.00 -16.87 -6.56
N GLY A 223 20.90 -16.02 -7.05
CA GLY A 223 21.63 -16.17 -8.32
C GLY A 223 21.13 -15.24 -9.43
N PRO A 224 21.85 -15.13 -10.57
CA PRO A 224 21.60 -14.13 -11.62
C PRO A 224 20.30 -14.31 -12.42
N GLY A 225 19.55 -15.39 -12.22
CA GLY A 225 18.23 -15.64 -12.85
C GLY A 225 17.04 -15.37 -11.92
N ALA A 226 17.28 -14.96 -10.68
CA ALA A 226 16.26 -14.63 -9.71
C ALA A 226 15.69 -13.23 -10.00
N GLY A 227 14.71 -13.16 -10.91
CA GLY A 227 14.03 -11.91 -11.22
C GLY A 227 13.22 -11.38 -10.00
N PRO A 228 13.10 -10.05 -9.84
CA PRO A 228 12.30 -9.47 -8.78
C PRO A 228 10.83 -9.89 -8.94
N GLY A 229 10.28 -10.61 -7.95
CA GLY A 229 8.87 -11.01 -7.91
C GLY A 229 7.94 -9.94 -7.34
N GLY A 230 8.51 -8.90 -6.73
CA GLY A 230 7.82 -7.81 -6.03
C GLY A 230 8.48 -7.55 -4.68
N GLY A 231 8.38 -6.32 -4.17
CA GLY A 231 8.97 -5.96 -2.89
C GLY A 231 8.33 -4.73 -2.28
N ASN A 232 8.41 -4.63 -0.95
CA ASN A 232 7.84 -3.54 -0.17
C ASN A 232 8.89 -2.99 0.79
N ASP A 233 8.94 -1.67 0.92
CA ASP A 233 9.77 -0.97 1.90
C ASP A 233 8.89 -0.40 3.00
N LEU A 234 9.19 -0.73 4.26
CA LEU A 234 8.48 -0.21 5.43
C LEU A 234 9.44 0.59 6.31
N LYS A 235 9.11 1.84 6.60
CA LYS A 235 9.84 2.63 7.61
C LYS A 235 9.35 2.26 9.00
N LEU A 236 10.26 1.83 9.87
CA LEU A 236 10.00 1.50 11.26
C LEU A 236 9.95 2.79 12.11
N SER A 237 9.28 2.72 13.25
CA SER A 237 9.12 3.86 14.19
C SER A 237 10.44 4.39 14.74
N ASP A 238 11.49 3.57 14.74
CA ASP A 238 12.86 3.93 15.13
C ASP A 238 13.68 4.56 13.99
N GLY A 239 13.06 4.80 12.83
CA GLY A 239 13.69 5.44 11.67
C GLY A 239 14.42 4.48 10.72
N ARG A 240 14.52 3.19 11.05
CA ARG A 240 15.09 2.17 10.15
C ARG A 240 14.11 1.77 9.06
N TRP A 241 14.61 1.11 8.02
CA TRP A 241 13.78 0.58 6.95
C TRP A 241 13.85 -0.93 6.91
N ARG A 242 12.69 -1.57 6.83
CA ARG A 242 12.54 -3.00 6.57
C ARG A 242 12.21 -3.19 5.09
N LEU A 243 13.13 -3.83 4.36
CA LEU A 243 13.04 -4.11 2.94
C LEU A 243 12.60 -5.57 2.77
N THR A 244 11.49 -5.80 2.10
CA THR A 244 10.96 -7.13 1.82
C THR A 244 11.00 -7.38 0.32
N MET A 245 11.55 -8.50 -0.11
CA MET A 245 11.60 -8.88 -1.52
C MET A 245 11.18 -10.34 -1.70
N GLU A 246 10.22 -10.56 -2.59
CA GLU A 246 9.80 -11.86 -3.08
C GLU A 246 10.51 -12.17 -4.40
N VAL A 247 10.91 -13.42 -4.60
CA VAL A 247 11.67 -13.84 -5.78
C VAL A 247 10.78 -14.67 -6.71
N ALA A 248 10.84 -14.37 -8.01
CA ALA A 248 10.18 -15.17 -9.02
C ALA A 248 10.76 -16.60 -9.03
N GLY A 249 9.90 -17.62 -8.80
CA GLY A 249 10.33 -19.01 -8.58
C GLY A 249 10.24 -19.47 -7.12
N GLY A 250 9.98 -18.56 -6.19
CA GLY A 250 9.65 -18.84 -4.81
C GLY A 250 10.81 -18.69 -3.83
N GLY A 251 10.54 -17.97 -2.75
CA GLY A 251 11.53 -17.58 -1.75
C GLY A 251 11.41 -16.09 -1.47
N SER A 252 11.85 -15.68 -0.29
CA SER A 252 11.74 -14.31 0.17
C SER A 252 12.97 -13.90 0.97
N ALA A 253 13.27 -12.61 0.94
CA ALA A 253 14.30 -11.99 1.76
C ALA A 253 13.72 -10.76 2.46
N VAL A 254 13.98 -10.65 3.76
CA VAL A 254 13.66 -9.49 4.58
C VAL A 254 14.94 -8.96 5.19
N ALA A 255 15.21 -7.68 4.99
CA ALA A 255 16.42 -7.02 5.45
C ALA A 255 16.13 -5.69 6.15
N LEU A 256 17.04 -5.27 7.01
CA LEU A 256 17.05 -3.96 7.66
C LEU A 256 18.11 -3.05 7.05
N TRP A 257 17.74 -1.78 6.92
CA TRP A 257 18.57 -0.68 6.46
C TRP A 257 18.54 0.47 7.48
N PRO A 258 19.67 1.15 7.77
CA PRO A 258 20.93 1.16 7.02
C PRO A 258 21.94 0.05 7.37
N GLU A 259 21.61 -0.85 8.30
CA GLU A 259 22.54 -1.85 8.83
C GLU A 259 22.90 -2.96 7.84
N ARG A 260 22.17 -3.05 6.71
CA ARG A 260 22.39 -4.04 5.66
C ARG A 260 22.34 -5.47 6.20
N ARG A 261 21.35 -5.73 7.04
CA ARG A 261 21.23 -6.97 7.83
C ARG A 261 20.02 -7.79 7.41
N LEU A 262 20.19 -9.09 7.14
CA LEU A 262 19.06 -10.00 6.93
C LEU A 262 18.36 -10.32 8.26
N GLU A 263 17.04 -10.18 8.28
CA GLU A 263 16.17 -10.68 9.36
C GLU A 263 15.58 -12.05 9.02
N ARG A 264 15.22 -12.26 7.75
CA ARG A 264 14.62 -13.49 7.24
C ARG A 264 15.10 -13.75 5.83
N PHE A 265 15.39 -15.01 5.52
CA PHE A 265 15.66 -15.45 4.17
C PHE A 265 15.12 -16.86 4.00
N THR A 266 14.40 -17.10 2.92
CA THR A 266 13.91 -18.43 2.57
C THR A 266 14.09 -18.66 1.08
N MET A 267 14.60 -19.84 0.72
CA MET A 267 14.71 -20.27 -0.66
C MET A 267 13.88 -21.54 -0.81
N LYS A 268 12.96 -21.58 -1.79
CA LYS A 268 12.29 -22.85 -2.08
C LYS A 268 13.33 -23.87 -2.56
N PRO A 269 13.28 -25.13 -2.08
CA PRO A 269 14.17 -26.17 -2.56
C PRO A 269 13.98 -26.34 -4.08
N VAL A 270 15.07 -26.23 -4.84
CA VAL A 270 15.08 -26.58 -6.25
C VAL A 270 15.17 -28.11 -6.35
N GLY A 271 14.02 -28.77 -6.27
CA GLY A 271 13.88 -30.22 -6.44
C GLY A 271 14.68 -31.08 -5.44
N PRO A 272 14.55 -32.42 -5.50
CA PRO A 272 15.47 -33.29 -4.79
C PRO A 272 16.87 -33.07 -5.38
N ALA A 273 17.84 -32.75 -4.54
CA ALA A 273 19.24 -32.69 -4.94
C ALA A 273 19.67 -34.10 -5.39
N THR A 274 19.52 -34.40 -6.68
CA THR A 274 20.13 -35.56 -7.34
C THR A 274 21.59 -35.28 -7.67
N GLU A 275 22.32 -34.66 -6.75
CA GLU A 275 23.77 -34.64 -6.82
C GLU A 275 24.28 -35.66 -5.81
N ALA A 276 24.72 -36.80 -6.35
CA ALA A 276 25.48 -37.81 -5.64
C ALA A 276 26.84 -37.24 -5.24
N GLY A 277 26.84 -36.30 -4.29
CA GLY A 277 28.03 -35.74 -3.65
C GLY A 277 28.31 -36.43 -2.32
N GLU A 278 29.53 -36.28 -1.83
CA GLU A 278 29.88 -36.71 -0.46
C GLU A 278 28.94 -36.07 0.57
N PRO A 279 28.53 -36.81 1.62
CA PRO A 279 27.71 -36.25 2.69
C PRO A 279 28.37 -35.01 3.29
N LEU A 280 27.62 -33.91 3.39
CA LEU A 280 28.10 -32.68 3.98
C LEU A 280 28.60 -32.93 5.42
N SER A 281 29.87 -32.64 5.68
CA SER A 281 30.44 -32.79 7.02
C SER A 281 29.91 -31.71 7.98
N PRO A 282 29.76 -32.01 9.28
CA PRO A 282 29.36 -31.04 10.29
C PRO A 282 30.22 -29.77 10.29
N ASP A 283 31.54 -29.95 10.18
CA ASP A 283 32.50 -28.83 10.17
C ASP A 283 32.32 -27.96 8.92
N ARG A 284 32.02 -28.57 7.77
CA ARG A 284 31.76 -27.83 6.53
C ARG A 284 30.45 -27.06 6.62
N ALA A 285 29.40 -27.67 7.16
CA ALA A 285 28.11 -27.01 7.38
C ALA A 285 28.27 -25.80 8.31
N ARG A 286 29.00 -25.96 9.42
CA ARG A 286 29.31 -24.87 10.35
C ARG A 286 30.12 -23.76 9.68
N ALA A 287 31.17 -24.11 8.94
CA ALA A 287 31.98 -23.12 8.23
C ALA A 287 31.16 -22.33 7.18
N VAL A 288 30.21 -22.98 6.48
CA VAL A 288 29.29 -22.31 5.54
C VAL A 288 28.38 -21.34 6.28
N ALA A 289 27.70 -21.80 7.33
CA ALA A 289 26.78 -20.98 8.10
C ALA A 289 27.49 -19.80 8.78
N ASP A 290 28.66 -20.01 9.36
CA ASP A 290 29.44 -18.94 10.01
C ASP A 290 29.87 -17.86 9.00
N ARG A 291 30.29 -18.26 7.79
CA ARG A 291 30.58 -17.29 6.71
C ARG A 291 29.33 -16.50 6.32
N PHE A 292 28.18 -17.18 6.24
CA PHE A 292 26.91 -16.54 5.90
C PHE A 292 26.46 -15.54 6.96
N VAL A 293 26.44 -15.94 8.24
CA VAL A 293 26.01 -15.07 9.36
C VAL A 293 26.95 -13.88 9.52
N ARG A 294 28.28 -14.07 9.41
CA ARG A 294 29.21 -12.94 9.47
C ARG A 294 28.97 -11.89 8.39
N LYS A 295 28.56 -12.34 7.20
CA LYS A 295 28.28 -11.43 6.08
C LYS A 295 26.93 -10.74 6.22
N TRP A 296 25.88 -11.49 6.50
CA TRP A 296 24.50 -11.01 6.40
C TRP A 296 23.88 -10.57 7.72
N CYS A 297 24.49 -10.95 8.84
CA CYS A 297 24.04 -10.61 10.19
C CYS A 297 25.22 -10.06 11.03
N PRO A 298 25.79 -8.91 10.63
CA PRO A 298 26.91 -8.31 11.36
C PRO A 298 26.52 -8.05 12.82
N GLY A 299 27.44 -8.35 13.74
CA GLY A 299 27.23 -8.22 15.19
C GLY A 299 26.48 -9.38 15.87
N VAL A 300 25.86 -10.30 15.12
CA VAL A 300 25.24 -11.51 15.71
C VAL A 300 26.25 -12.63 15.91
N ALA A 301 27.21 -12.78 14.98
CA ALA A 301 28.22 -13.83 15.04
C ALA A 301 29.25 -13.64 16.16
N GLU A 302 29.46 -12.41 16.62
CA GLU A 302 30.46 -12.09 17.64
C GLU A 302 29.94 -12.46 19.03
N GLY A 303 30.57 -13.46 19.67
CA GLY A 303 30.20 -13.92 21.00
C GLY A 303 28.97 -14.82 21.09
N ALA A 304 28.36 -15.20 19.97
CA ALA A 304 27.25 -16.16 19.95
C ALA A 304 27.73 -17.61 20.10
N GLU A 305 27.02 -18.38 20.91
CA GLU A 305 27.19 -19.83 20.97
C GLU A 305 26.36 -20.48 19.87
N ALA A 306 27.02 -21.23 18.98
CA ALA A 306 26.38 -21.89 17.85
C ALA A 306 26.23 -23.39 18.12
N THR A 307 24.98 -23.87 18.18
CA THR A 307 24.64 -25.30 18.25
C THR A 307 24.24 -25.84 16.88
N LEU A 308 24.68 -27.05 16.55
CA LEU A 308 24.45 -27.70 15.26
C LEU A 308 23.58 -28.94 15.46
N VAL A 309 22.49 -29.06 14.70
CA VAL A 309 21.58 -30.20 14.72
C VAL A 309 21.46 -30.78 13.29
N PRO A 310 21.73 -32.07 13.08
CA PRO A 310 21.50 -32.70 11.78
C PRO A 310 19.99 -32.80 11.51
N LEU A 311 19.57 -32.48 10.29
CA LEU A 311 18.20 -32.70 9.85
C LEU A 311 18.08 -34.13 9.34
N GLN A 312 17.02 -34.85 9.74
CA GLN A 312 16.70 -36.12 9.10
C GLN A 312 16.15 -35.84 7.70
N GLY A 313 16.68 -36.54 6.69
CA GLY A 313 16.04 -36.56 5.38
C GLY A 313 14.64 -37.15 5.51
N ASP A 314 13.69 -36.61 4.78
CA ASP A 314 12.32 -37.11 4.65
C ASP A 314 12.35 -38.50 4.00
N GLY A 315 12.54 -39.52 4.84
CA GLY A 315 12.47 -40.93 4.49
C GLY A 315 11.06 -41.35 4.13
N THR A 316 10.56 -40.90 2.97
CA THR A 316 9.37 -41.48 2.33
C THR A 316 9.66 -42.84 1.67
N GLY A 317 10.86 -43.40 1.87
CA GLY A 317 11.19 -44.77 1.52
C GLY A 317 10.43 -45.75 2.41
N LYS A 318 9.55 -46.55 1.80
CA LYS A 318 8.84 -47.65 2.47
C LYS A 318 9.80 -48.51 3.30
N PRO A 319 9.41 -48.92 4.53
CA PRO A 319 10.22 -49.82 5.34
C PRO A 319 10.25 -51.20 4.67
N GLY A 320 11.41 -51.61 4.14
CA GLY A 320 11.57 -52.91 3.49
C GLY A 320 12.89 -53.13 2.76
N ASP A 321 13.54 -52.08 2.24
CA ASP A 321 14.88 -52.22 1.64
C ASP A 321 15.96 -52.06 2.71
N GLY A 322 16.76 -53.10 2.92
CA GLY A 322 17.87 -53.18 3.87
C GLY A 322 19.07 -52.29 3.54
N GLY A 323 18.83 -51.02 3.19
CA GLY A 323 19.86 -50.00 2.97
C GLY A 323 20.13 -49.20 4.25
N ASN A 324 21.38 -49.21 4.69
CA ASN A 324 21.96 -48.30 5.70
C ASN A 324 21.28 -46.92 5.66
N GLY A 325 20.80 -46.46 6.81
CA GLY A 325 20.09 -45.19 6.98
C GLY A 325 20.76 -44.05 6.22
N ARG A 326 20.06 -43.51 5.22
CA ARG A 326 20.50 -42.35 4.43
C ARG A 326 20.72 -41.15 5.35
N LYS A 327 21.96 -41.01 5.83
CA LYS A 327 22.51 -39.78 6.40
C LYS A 327 22.76 -38.82 5.24
N GLY A 328 21.80 -37.95 4.98
CA GLY A 328 21.94 -36.94 3.93
C GLY A 328 20.96 -35.78 4.05
N GLY A 329 20.35 -35.58 5.23
CA GLY A 329 19.63 -34.33 5.49
C GLY A 329 20.64 -33.23 5.83
N GLY A 330 20.28 -31.98 5.54
CA GLY A 330 21.13 -30.82 5.82
C GLY A 330 21.39 -30.62 7.31
N TYR A 331 21.85 -29.44 7.70
CA TYR A 331 22.06 -29.09 9.10
C TYR A 331 21.32 -27.81 9.45
N ARG A 332 20.80 -27.74 10.68
CA ARG A 332 20.30 -26.51 11.28
C ARG A 332 21.29 -26.02 12.33
N LEU A 333 21.67 -24.75 12.22
CA LEU A 333 22.48 -24.05 13.20
C LEU A 333 21.65 -23.05 13.95
N THR A 334 21.79 -23.02 15.28
CA THR A 334 21.19 -22.00 16.14
C THR A 334 22.29 -21.19 16.80
N TYR A 335 22.32 -19.89 16.53
CA TYR A 335 23.22 -18.92 17.15
C TYR A 335 22.47 -18.22 18.27
N ARG A 336 23.00 -18.28 19.49
CA ARG A 336 22.44 -17.62 20.67
C ARG A 336 23.46 -16.67 21.28
N GLN A 337 23.10 -15.40 21.45
CA GLN A 337 23.97 -14.44 22.12
C GLN A 337 24.05 -14.70 23.63
N LYS A 338 25.26 -14.56 24.20
CA LYS A 338 25.49 -14.55 25.65
C LYS A 338 25.78 -13.11 26.09
N GLY A 339 24.90 -12.54 26.92
CA GLY A 339 25.05 -11.18 27.46
C GLY A 339 23.97 -10.21 27.00
N PRO A 340 24.10 -8.91 27.34
CA PRO A 340 23.15 -7.88 26.92
C PRO A 340 23.13 -7.78 25.39
N VAL A 341 21.96 -8.02 24.81
CA VAL A 341 21.73 -7.95 23.37
C VAL A 341 21.67 -6.49 22.96
N ALA A 342 22.48 -6.09 21.98
CA ALA A 342 22.42 -4.73 21.44
C ALA A 342 20.99 -4.40 20.99
N ALA A 343 20.54 -3.16 21.20
CA ALA A 343 19.20 -2.74 20.84
C ALA A 343 18.91 -3.07 19.37
N GLY A 344 17.87 -3.87 19.13
CA GLY A 344 17.47 -4.31 17.80
C GLY A 344 18.24 -5.50 17.24
N SER A 345 19.20 -6.11 17.93
CA SER A 345 19.80 -7.40 17.55
C SER A 345 18.94 -8.56 18.07
N PRO A 346 18.88 -9.68 17.35
CA PRO A 346 18.10 -10.81 17.83
C PRO A 346 18.86 -11.64 18.87
N ALA A 347 18.14 -12.08 19.89
CA ALA A 347 18.67 -12.98 20.91
C ALA A 347 19.01 -14.38 20.35
N ARG A 348 18.34 -14.78 19.26
CA ARG A 348 18.49 -16.07 18.60
C ARG A 348 18.39 -15.91 17.08
N LEU A 349 19.24 -16.64 16.35
CA LEU A 349 19.22 -16.74 14.90
C LEU A 349 19.31 -18.21 14.50
N GLU A 350 18.50 -18.63 13.54
CA GLU A 350 18.51 -19.98 13.00
C GLU A 350 18.91 -19.96 11.53
N VAL A 351 19.79 -20.88 11.13
CA VAL A 351 20.28 -21.01 9.76
C VAL A 351 20.19 -22.47 9.33
N THR A 352 19.56 -22.74 8.20
CA THR A 352 19.49 -24.08 7.61
C THR A 352 20.42 -24.18 6.41
N VAL A 353 21.33 -25.16 6.45
CA VAL A 353 22.27 -25.50 5.38
C VAL A 353 21.78 -26.79 4.71
N SER A 354 21.60 -26.76 3.39
CA SER A 354 21.19 -27.92 2.59
C SER A 354 22.29 -29.00 2.52
N PRO A 355 21.95 -30.23 2.09
CA PRO A 355 22.96 -31.27 1.85
C PRO A 355 24.04 -30.86 0.84
N ALA A 356 23.72 -29.95 -0.09
CA ALA A 356 24.66 -29.40 -1.07
C ALA A 356 25.59 -28.31 -0.48
N GLY A 357 25.50 -28.03 0.83
CA GLY A 357 26.33 -27.01 1.47
C GLY A 357 25.93 -25.58 1.15
N ARG A 358 24.67 -25.33 0.78
CA ARG A 358 24.11 -23.98 0.54
C ARG A 358 23.18 -23.59 1.68
N VAL A 359 23.22 -22.34 2.12
CA VAL A 359 22.20 -21.82 3.06
C VAL A 359 20.88 -21.65 2.30
N VAL A 360 19.82 -22.26 2.83
CA VAL A 360 18.48 -22.25 2.21
C VAL A 360 17.45 -21.51 3.06
N GLU A 361 17.79 -21.25 4.32
CA GLU A 361 16.90 -20.59 5.26
C GLU A 361 17.71 -19.84 6.32
N LEU A 362 17.24 -18.65 6.67
CA LEU A 362 17.63 -17.90 7.84
C LEU A 362 16.37 -17.34 8.50
N MET A 363 16.23 -17.56 9.79
CA MET A 363 15.11 -17.07 10.57
C MET A 363 15.57 -16.43 11.87
N THR A 364 14.88 -15.36 12.22
CA THR A 364 15.03 -14.66 13.49
C THR A 364 13.76 -14.85 14.33
N PRO A 365 13.73 -15.81 15.28
CA PRO A 365 12.56 -16.04 16.12
C PRO A 365 12.22 -14.80 16.95
N GLY A 366 10.96 -14.35 16.90
CA GLY A 366 10.49 -13.14 17.58
C GLY A 366 10.48 -11.85 16.74
N ALA A 367 10.95 -11.89 15.48
CA ALA A 367 10.89 -10.75 14.56
C ALA A 367 9.51 -10.55 13.89
N GLY A 368 8.46 -11.22 14.37
CA GLY A 368 7.11 -11.10 13.81
C GLY A 368 6.02 -11.46 14.81
N ASP A 369 5.38 -10.43 15.36
CA ASP A 369 3.92 -10.30 15.46
C ASP A 369 3.55 -8.90 15.95
N GLU A 370 3.61 -7.92 15.05
CA GLU A 370 2.78 -6.69 15.15
C GLU A 370 1.78 -6.58 13.99
N THR A 371 1.60 -7.66 13.22
CA THR A 371 0.47 -7.79 12.30
C THR A 371 -0.53 -8.74 12.95
N GLY A 372 -1.58 -8.17 13.55
CA GLY A 372 -2.57 -8.91 14.33
C GLY A 372 -3.14 -10.12 13.58
N HIS A 373 -2.85 -11.30 14.10
CA HIS A 373 -3.70 -12.48 14.02
C HIS A 373 -3.61 -13.20 15.38
N GLY A 374 -4.67 -13.10 16.18
CA GLY A 374 -4.74 -13.73 17.50
C GLY A 374 -4.68 -15.25 17.41
N PRO A 375 -4.17 -15.95 18.45
CA PRO A 375 -4.11 -17.40 18.46
C PRO A 375 -5.45 -17.99 18.90
N GLY A 376 -6.02 -18.84 18.06
CA GLY A 376 -7.11 -19.77 18.39
C GLY A 376 -7.27 -20.70 17.19
N SER A 377 -7.17 -22.02 17.29
CA SER A 377 -7.54 -22.90 18.38
C SER A 377 -6.81 -24.25 18.19
N GLU A 378 -6.30 -24.79 19.30
CA GLU A 378 -5.95 -26.20 19.41
C GLU A 378 -7.25 -27.03 19.41
N GLY A 379 -7.45 -27.83 18.36
CA GLY A 379 -8.51 -28.84 18.29
C GLY A 379 -8.05 -30.15 18.93
N GLY A 380 -8.13 -30.23 20.25
CA GLY A 380 -8.04 -31.49 21.00
C GLY A 380 -9.31 -32.31 20.81
N SER A 381 -9.19 -33.48 20.20
CA SER A 381 -10.24 -34.47 20.06
C SER A 381 -10.38 -35.29 21.35
N GLY A 382 -11.53 -35.17 22.02
CA GLY A 382 -11.83 -35.88 23.26
C GLY A 382 -13.33 -36.16 23.43
N GLN A 383 -13.73 -37.34 22.95
CA GLN A 383 -14.81 -38.23 23.42
C GLN A 383 -16.10 -37.69 24.08
N SER A 384 -17.20 -38.10 23.44
CA SER A 384 -18.56 -38.30 23.92
C SER A 384 -18.70 -38.99 25.28
N ALA A 385 -19.50 -38.43 26.20
CA ALA A 385 -20.56 -39.12 26.95
C ALA A 385 -21.47 -38.14 27.72
N ARG A 386 -22.69 -38.60 27.98
CA ARG A 386 -23.95 -37.90 28.32
C ARG A 386 -24.14 -37.60 29.85
N PRO A 387 -25.25 -36.96 30.26
CA PRO A 387 -25.31 -36.04 31.41
C PRO A 387 -25.87 -36.68 32.69
N THR A 388 -25.73 -35.97 33.81
CA THR A 388 -26.57 -36.15 35.00
C THR A 388 -27.12 -34.81 35.47
N ALA A 389 -28.42 -34.85 35.80
CA ALA A 389 -29.25 -33.75 36.25
C ALA A 389 -29.11 -33.50 37.77
N VAL A 390 -29.99 -32.62 38.28
CA VAL A 390 -30.24 -32.21 39.68
C VAL A 390 -29.44 -30.94 40.04
N GLY A 391 -30.02 -29.83 40.51
CA GLY A 391 -31.39 -29.48 40.88
C GLY A 391 -31.37 -28.13 41.62
N SER A 392 -32.44 -27.34 41.46
CA SER A 392 -32.99 -26.39 42.44
C SER A 392 -32.08 -25.35 43.13
N ARG A 393 -32.27 -24.05 42.83
CA ARG A 393 -33.13 -23.13 43.63
C ARG A 393 -33.01 -21.69 43.14
N ALA A 394 -34.17 -21.07 42.99
CA ALA A 394 -34.34 -19.63 42.90
C ALA A 394 -34.04 -18.95 44.25
N VAL A 395 -33.44 -17.76 44.21
CA VAL A 395 -33.78 -16.65 45.11
C VAL A 395 -33.71 -15.34 44.32
N VAL A 396 -34.85 -14.68 44.31
CA VAL A 396 -35.11 -13.30 43.89
C VAL A 396 -34.62 -12.34 44.97
N ALA A 397 -33.95 -11.25 44.59
CA ALA A 397 -34.11 -9.96 45.27
C ALA A 397 -33.64 -8.82 44.36
N ALA A 398 -34.54 -7.86 44.23
CA ALA A 398 -34.52 -6.68 43.36
C ALA A 398 -33.85 -5.47 44.08
N PRO A 399 -33.82 -4.27 43.45
CA PRO A 399 -32.77 -3.28 43.62
C PRO A 399 -33.05 -2.22 44.69
N ARG A 400 -32.01 -1.45 45.03
CA ARG A 400 -32.10 -0.01 45.23
C ARG A 400 -30.88 0.66 44.61
#